data_AF-A0A6I1NR49-F1
#
_entry.id   AF-A0A6I1NR49-F1
#
_cell.length_a   1.000
_cell.length_b   1.000
_cell.length_c   1.000
_cell.angle_alpha   90.00
_cell.angle_beta   90.00
_cell.angle_gamma   90.00
#
_symmetry.space_group_name_H-M   'P 1'
#
loop_
_entity.id
_entity.type
_entity.pdbx_description
1 polymer ?
#
loop_
_entity_poly.entity_id
_entity_poly.type
_entity_poly.pdbx_seq_one_letter_code
_entity_poly.pdbx_strand_id
1 'polypeptide(L)'
;DYHQRLSVNVGDELAELSSTFNHMSERLEELQHLESQLRRRDRLHALGEVAMGLAHEIRNPLAAIHHAADLLAEDETDPARQRLIRIVQGNSTRINHLVQEVLALNRRDRIKPEPIRLQPFLDELLDHFGMVEAAAAGAVRCVCQQQAAAVQFDRGHFGQILNNLLANAWRYSSKQPGAVRIEVASV
;
A
#
# COMPACT_ATOMS: atom_id res chain seq x y z
N ASP A 1 -20.62 -22.68 24.25
CA ASP A 1 -21.30 -22.72 22.95
C ASP A 1 -22.54 -21.83 23.08
N TYR A 2 -22.44 -20.58 22.63
CA TYR A 2 -23.42 -19.51 22.90
C TYR A 2 -24.60 -19.52 21.91
N HIS A 3 -24.61 -20.46 20.98
CA HIS A 3 -25.64 -20.58 19.94
C HIS A 3 -26.96 -21.18 20.42
N GLN A 4 -27.05 -21.63 21.68
CA GLN A 4 -28.22 -22.32 22.18
C GLN A 4 -29.30 -21.33 22.64
N ARG A 5 -30.22 -20.99 21.73
CA ARG A 5 -31.39 -20.16 22.04
C ARG A 5 -32.46 -21.00 22.72
N LEU A 6 -32.85 -20.61 23.93
CA LEU A 6 -33.97 -21.24 24.65
C LEU A 6 -35.29 -20.72 24.07
N SER A 7 -36.16 -21.64 23.65
CA SER A 7 -37.51 -21.35 23.15
C SER A 7 -38.42 -20.88 24.30
N VAL A 8 -38.95 -19.66 24.21
CA VAL A 8 -39.77 -19.03 25.26
C VAL A 8 -41.25 -19.25 24.97
N ASN A 9 -41.99 -19.82 25.94
CA ASN A 9 -43.45 -19.86 25.93
C ASN A 9 -43.98 -18.65 26.71
N VAL A 10 -44.92 -17.91 26.14
CA VAL A 10 -45.38 -16.59 26.62
C VAL A 10 -46.25 -16.77 27.87
N GLY A 11 -45.70 -16.48 29.06
CA GLY A 11 -46.47 -16.57 30.31
C GLY A 11 -45.79 -16.12 31.62
N ASP A 12 -44.53 -16.46 31.89
CA ASP A 12 -43.98 -16.35 33.26
C ASP A 12 -42.64 -15.58 33.33
N GLU A 13 -42.23 -15.20 34.54
CA GLU A 13 -40.95 -14.60 34.97
C GLU A 13 -39.70 -15.22 34.30
N LEU A 14 -39.81 -16.46 33.82
CA LEU A 14 -38.83 -17.17 32.99
C LEU A 14 -38.57 -16.51 31.61
N ALA A 15 -39.54 -15.82 31.04
CA ALA A 15 -39.39 -15.07 29.79
C ALA A 15 -38.48 -13.85 29.98
N GLU A 16 -38.61 -13.15 31.11
CA GLU A 16 -37.74 -12.02 31.48
C GLU A 16 -36.31 -12.50 31.72
N LEU A 17 -36.14 -13.62 32.43
CA LEU A 17 -34.83 -14.25 32.63
C LEU A 17 -34.19 -14.71 31.31
N SER A 18 -34.97 -15.33 30.41
CA SER A 18 -34.47 -15.78 29.11
C SER A 18 -34.07 -14.61 28.21
N SER A 19 -34.83 -13.51 28.23
CA SER A 19 -34.46 -12.28 27.52
C SER A 19 -33.16 -11.66 28.06
N THR A 20 -32.99 -11.64 29.38
CA THR A 20 -31.80 -11.12 30.06
C THR A 20 -30.58 -12.00 29.75
N PHE A 21 -30.73 -13.32 29.77
CA PHE A 21 -29.67 -14.27 29.42
C PHE A 21 -29.25 -14.15 27.95
N ASN A 22 -30.21 -14.00 27.04
CA ASN A 22 -29.92 -13.78 25.61
C ASN A 22 -29.16 -12.45 25.40
N HIS A 23 -29.58 -11.38 26.07
CA HIS A 23 -28.90 -10.08 25.97
C HIS A 23 -27.49 -10.10 26.58
N MET A 24 -27.27 -10.84 27.68
CA MET A 24 -25.93 -11.05 28.24
C MET A 24 -25.05 -11.88 27.30
N SER A 25 -25.60 -12.91 26.65
CA SER A 25 -24.88 -13.74 25.69
C SER A 25 -24.45 -12.94 24.47
N GLU A 26 -25.34 -12.09 23.92
CA GLU A 26 -25.04 -11.16 22.83
C GLU A 26 -23.92 -10.17 23.20
N ARG A 27 -23.97 -9.58 24.40
CA ARG A 27 -22.89 -8.71 24.90
C ARG A 27 -21.56 -9.44 25.08
N LEU A 28 -21.58 -10.69 25.53
CA LEU A 28 -20.37 -11.49 25.67
C LEU A 28 -19.74 -11.79 24.30
N GLU A 29 -20.56 -12.08 23.29
CA GLU A 29 -20.10 -12.26 21.91
C GLU A 29 -19.49 -10.96 21.36
N GLU A 30 -20.14 -9.81 21.56
CA GLU A 30 -19.60 -8.50 21.17
C GLU A 30 -18.26 -8.19 21.86
N LEU A 31 -18.15 -8.45 23.16
CA LEU A 31 -16.92 -8.25 23.92
C LEU A 31 -15.78 -9.15 23.43
N GLN A 32 -16.07 -10.43 23.17
CA GLN A 32 -15.08 -11.36 22.62
C GLN A 32 -14.63 -10.93 21.22
N HIS A 33 -15.57 -10.47 20.40
CA HIS A 33 -15.25 -9.96 19.07
C HIS A 33 -14.33 -8.74 19.15
N LEU A 34 -14.67 -7.76 19.99
CA LEU A 34 -13.89 -6.54 20.19
C LEU A 34 -12.49 -6.85 20.75
N GLU A 35 -12.40 -7.74 21.74
CA GLU A 35 -11.13 -8.17 22.30
C GLU A 35 -10.24 -8.86 21.24
N SER A 36 -10.83 -9.69 20.37
CA SER A 36 -10.08 -10.33 19.27
C SER A 36 -9.55 -9.30 18.27
N GLN A 37 -10.34 -8.26 17.97
CA GLN A 37 -9.93 -7.17 17.09
C GLN A 37 -8.80 -6.35 17.70
N LEU A 38 -8.88 -6.03 18.99
CA LEU A 38 -7.84 -5.32 19.73
C LEU A 38 -6.53 -6.13 19.74
N ARG A 39 -6.57 -7.40 20.11
CA ARG A 39 -5.38 -8.29 20.08
C ARG A 39 -4.75 -8.37 18.69
N ARG A 40 -5.58 -8.42 17.64
CA ARG A 40 -5.10 -8.43 16.24
C ARG A 40 -4.42 -7.11 15.89
N ARG A 41 -5.00 -5.97 16.29
CA ARG A 41 -4.45 -4.64 16.05
C ARG A 41 -3.12 -4.46 16.77
N ASP A 42 -3.02 -4.84 18.04
CA ASP A 42 -1.81 -4.69 18.83
C ASP A 42 -0.67 -5.58 18.30
N ARG A 43 -0.99 -6.81 17.84
CA ARG A 43 -0.02 -7.66 17.14
C ARG A 43 0.51 -7.03 15.87
N LEU A 44 -0.36 -6.43 15.05
CA LEU A 44 0.05 -5.74 13.84
C LEU A 44 0.96 -4.57 14.18
N HIS A 45 0.55 -3.71 15.11
CA HIS A 45 1.37 -2.61 15.62
C HIS A 45 2.78 -3.03 16.02
N ALA A 46 2.90 -4.05 16.88
CA ALA A 46 4.20 -4.55 17.33
C ALA A 46 5.04 -5.11 16.18
N LEU A 47 4.42 -5.84 15.25
CA LEU A 47 5.07 -6.28 14.01
C LEU A 47 5.54 -5.10 13.16
N GLY A 48 4.81 -3.98 13.19
CA GLY A 48 5.14 -2.74 12.50
C GLY A 48 6.37 -2.03 13.01
N GLU A 49 6.47 -1.89 14.32
CA GLU A 49 7.65 -1.27 14.94
C GLU A 49 8.91 -2.09 14.65
N VAL A 50 8.83 -3.42 14.79
CA VAL A 50 9.94 -4.33 14.48
C VAL A 50 10.28 -4.30 12.99
N ALA A 51 9.27 -4.34 12.11
CA ALA A 51 9.48 -4.26 10.67
C ALA A 51 10.12 -2.93 10.24
N MET A 52 9.77 -1.81 10.90
CA MET A 52 10.35 -0.49 10.62
C MET A 52 11.84 -0.43 10.92
N GLY A 53 12.27 -0.97 12.07
CA GLY A 53 13.69 -1.09 12.41
C GLY A 53 14.43 -1.95 11.39
N LEU A 54 13.92 -3.15 11.12
CA LEU A 54 14.51 -4.09 10.16
C LEU A 54 14.57 -3.51 8.75
N ALA A 55 13.55 -2.76 8.32
CA ALA A 55 13.53 -2.17 7.00
C ALA A 55 14.65 -1.15 6.78
N HIS A 56 14.93 -0.32 7.78
CA HIS A 56 16.07 0.60 7.70
C HIS A 56 17.40 -0.16 7.62
N GLU A 57 17.55 -1.21 8.42
CA GLU A 57 18.76 -2.05 8.40
C GLU A 57 18.94 -2.85 7.12
N ILE A 58 17.85 -3.24 6.44
CA ILE A 58 17.89 -3.96 5.15
C ILE A 58 18.11 -2.99 3.98
N ARG A 59 17.52 -1.78 4.01
CA ARG A 59 17.70 -0.80 2.93
C ARG A 59 19.15 -0.38 2.76
N ASN A 60 19.88 -0.21 3.85
CA ASN A 60 21.26 0.26 3.81
C ASN A 60 22.20 -0.68 3.02
N PRO A 61 22.28 -1.99 3.30
CA PRO A 61 23.09 -2.91 2.51
C PRO A 61 22.57 -3.07 1.08
N LEU A 62 21.24 -3.01 0.84
CA LEU A 62 20.70 -3.05 -0.52
C LEU A 62 21.10 -1.83 -1.35
N ALA A 63 21.07 -0.63 -0.77
CA ALA A 63 21.55 0.59 -1.40
C ALA A 63 23.05 0.50 -1.71
N ALA A 64 23.85 0.00 -0.77
CA ALA A 64 25.28 -0.23 -0.99
C ALA A 64 25.55 -1.25 -2.11
N ILE A 65 24.81 -2.36 -2.16
CA ILE A 65 24.89 -3.37 -3.24
C ILE A 65 24.50 -2.74 -4.58
N HIS A 66 23.44 -1.93 -4.61
CA HIS A 66 22.99 -1.26 -5.82
C HIS A 66 24.05 -0.29 -6.34
N HIS A 67 24.58 0.59 -5.48
CA HIS A 67 25.63 1.53 -5.85
C HIS A 67 26.92 0.86 -6.28
N ALA A 68 27.34 -0.22 -5.61
CA ALA A 68 28.48 -1.00 -6.05
C ALA A 68 28.24 -1.61 -7.45
N ALA A 69 27.02 -2.08 -7.73
CA ALA A 69 26.65 -2.56 -9.05
C ALA A 69 26.60 -1.45 -10.11
N ASP A 70 26.18 -0.23 -9.75
CA ASP A 70 26.22 0.95 -10.63
C ASP A 70 27.66 1.29 -11.00
N LEU A 71 28.57 1.37 -10.02
CA LEU A 71 30.00 1.63 -10.26
C LEU A 71 30.64 0.54 -11.12
N LEU A 72 30.27 -0.73 -10.90
CA LEU A 72 30.72 -1.82 -11.75
C LEU A 72 30.17 -1.73 -13.18
N ALA A 73 29.03 -1.06 -13.39
CA ALA A 73 28.42 -0.92 -14.72
C ALA A 73 29.10 0.16 -15.57
N GLU A 74 29.70 1.18 -14.96
CA GLU A 74 30.21 2.39 -15.66
C GLU A 74 31.24 2.06 -16.75
N ASP A 75 32.18 1.13 -16.46
CA ASP A 75 33.27 0.77 -17.37
C ASP A 75 33.22 -0.69 -17.87
N GLU A 76 32.15 -1.44 -17.55
CA GLU A 76 32.06 -2.85 -17.94
C GLU A 76 31.63 -2.99 -19.39
N THR A 77 32.43 -3.70 -20.17
CA THR A 77 32.24 -3.87 -21.63
C THR A 77 31.83 -5.30 -21.99
N ASP A 78 32.05 -6.27 -21.09
CA ASP A 78 31.64 -7.66 -21.31
C ASP A 78 30.11 -7.80 -21.19
N PRO A 79 29.39 -8.18 -22.27
CA PRO A 79 27.94 -8.34 -22.25
C PRO A 79 27.45 -9.36 -21.20
N ALA A 80 28.24 -10.39 -20.90
CA ALA A 80 27.89 -11.39 -19.90
C ALA A 80 27.91 -10.79 -18.48
N ARG A 81 28.92 -9.97 -18.17
CA ARG A 81 29.03 -9.26 -16.89
C ARG A 81 28.00 -8.15 -16.75
N GLN A 82 27.75 -7.37 -17.81
CA GLN A 82 26.65 -6.40 -17.82
C GLN A 82 25.30 -7.04 -17.54
N ARG A 83 25.07 -8.27 -18.04
CA ARG A 83 23.84 -9.03 -17.73
C ARG A 83 23.78 -9.42 -16.24
N LEU A 84 24.88 -9.86 -15.64
CA LEU A 84 24.94 -10.18 -14.21
C LEU A 84 24.72 -8.95 -13.34
N ILE A 85 25.35 -7.82 -13.67
CA ILE A 85 25.18 -6.53 -12.98
C ILE A 85 23.70 -6.12 -12.97
N ARG A 86 23.03 -6.18 -14.13
CA ARG A 86 21.58 -5.89 -14.24
C ARG A 86 20.72 -6.83 -13.40
N ILE A 87 21.09 -8.11 -13.30
CA ILE A 87 20.38 -9.06 -12.42
C ILE A 87 20.54 -8.65 -10.96
N VAL A 88 21.73 -8.26 -10.52
CA VAL A 88 21.99 -7.80 -9.14
C VAL A 88 21.21 -6.52 -8.83
N GLN A 89 21.30 -5.51 -9.70
CA GLN A 89 20.54 -4.26 -9.58
C GLN A 89 19.03 -4.53 -9.48
N GLY A 90 18.50 -5.34 -10.39
CA GLY A 90 17.08 -5.70 -10.41
C GLY A 90 16.62 -6.44 -9.15
N ASN A 91 17.45 -7.35 -8.61
CA ASN A 91 17.13 -8.02 -7.35
C ASN A 91 17.17 -7.06 -6.15
N SER A 92 18.16 -6.16 -6.09
CA SER A 92 18.24 -5.17 -5.02
C SER A 92 17.00 -4.26 -5.01
N THR A 93 16.61 -3.76 -6.18
CA THR A 93 15.40 -2.94 -6.36
C THR A 93 14.13 -3.71 -5.98
N ARG A 94 14.05 -5.00 -6.33
CA ARG A 94 12.91 -5.86 -5.99
C ARG A 94 12.79 -6.08 -4.47
N ILE A 95 13.90 -6.37 -3.79
CA ILE A 95 13.88 -6.57 -2.34
C ILE A 95 13.50 -5.25 -1.63
N ASN A 96 14.03 -4.11 -2.10
CA ASN A 96 13.65 -2.82 -1.56
C ASN A 96 12.13 -2.56 -1.68
N HIS A 97 11.51 -2.92 -2.81
CA HIS A 97 10.05 -2.85 -2.97
C HIS A 97 9.30 -3.75 -1.98
N LEU A 98 9.72 -5.01 -1.80
CA LEU A 98 9.09 -5.92 -0.84
C LEU A 98 9.18 -5.38 0.60
N VAL A 99 10.30 -4.78 0.97
CA VAL A 99 10.47 -4.10 2.27
C VAL A 99 9.49 -2.93 2.40
N GLN A 100 9.31 -2.13 1.36
CA GLN A 100 8.32 -1.03 1.36
C GLN A 100 6.89 -1.54 1.52
N GLU A 101 6.53 -2.63 0.84
CA GLU A 101 5.20 -3.26 0.94
C GLU A 101 4.91 -3.76 2.35
N VAL A 102 5.89 -4.42 3.00
CA VAL A 102 5.76 -4.89 4.39
C VAL A 102 5.58 -3.72 5.36
N LEU A 103 6.31 -2.62 5.16
CA LEU A 103 6.15 -1.42 5.98
C LEU A 103 4.82 -0.71 5.77
N ALA A 104 4.27 -0.73 4.55
CA ALA A 104 2.99 -0.12 4.25
C ALA A 104 1.83 -0.79 5.01
N LEU A 105 1.94 -2.08 5.35
CA LEU A 105 0.93 -2.80 6.14
C LEU A 105 0.76 -2.23 7.55
N ASN A 106 1.81 -1.63 8.12
CA ASN A 106 1.85 -1.16 9.50
C ASN A 106 1.76 0.35 9.67
N ARG A 107 1.73 1.11 8.57
CA ARG A 107 1.62 2.57 8.60
C ARG A 107 0.21 3.13 8.81
N ARG A 108 -0.75 2.27 9.22
CA ARG A 108 -2.17 2.65 9.34
C ARG A 108 -2.43 3.72 10.42
N ASP A 109 -1.49 4.00 11.31
CA ASP A 109 -1.75 4.81 12.51
C ASP A 109 -1.36 6.29 12.41
N ARG A 110 -0.88 6.77 11.26
CA ARG A 110 -0.65 8.21 11.05
C ARG A 110 -1.05 8.66 9.65
N ILE A 111 -2.26 8.28 9.21
CA ILE A 111 -2.88 8.92 8.05
C ILE A 111 -3.05 10.40 8.40
N LYS A 112 -2.42 11.29 7.63
CA LYS A 112 -2.60 12.74 7.77
C LYS A 112 -3.28 13.25 6.51
N PRO A 113 -4.62 13.30 6.48
CA PRO A 113 -5.33 13.85 5.34
C PRO A 113 -4.93 15.32 5.17
N GLU A 114 -4.52 15.67 3.97
CA GLU A 114 -4.26 17.04 3.57
C GLU A 114 -4.92 17.33 2.22
N PRO A 115 -5.25 18.59 1.91
CA PRO A 115 -5.76 18.97 0.60
C PRO A 115 -4.67 18.82 -0.45
N ILE A 116 -4.84 17.86 -1.37
CA ILE A 116 -3.94 17.61 -2.49
C ILE A 116 -4.57 18.21 -3.75
N ARG A 117 -3.91 19.19 -4.36
CA ARG A 117 -4.27 19.67 -5.71
C ARG A 117 -3.80 18.63 -6.73
N LEU A 118 -4.74 18.06 -7.49
CA LEU A 118 -4.48 16.89 -8.34
C LEU A 118 -3.52 17.20 -9.49
N GLN A 119 -3.68 18.33 -10.18
CA GLN A 119 -2.83 18.71 -11.32
C GLN A 119 -1.33 18.72 -10.95
N PRO A 120 -0.86 19.57 -10.02
CA PRO A 120 0.57 19.65 -9.71
C PRO A 120 1.10 18.34 -9.10
N PHE A 121 0.27 17.61 -8.37
CA PHE A 121 0.64 16.30 -7.83
C PHE A 121 0.89 15.27 -8.93
N LEU A 122 -0.01 15.20 -9.92
CA LEU A 122 0.11 14.26 -11.03
C LEU A 122 1.29 14.63 -11.94
N ASP A 123 1.54 15.92 -12.16
CA ASP A 123 2.71 16.39 -12.93
C ASP A 123 4.01 15.93 -12.27
N GLU A 124 4.18 16.17 -10.95
CA GLU A 124 5.35 15.73 -10.18
C GLU A 124 5.51 14.19 -10.19
N LEU A 125 4.40 13.46 -10.07
CA LEU A 125 4.40 12.00 -10.11
C LEU A 125 4.86 11.48 -11.48
N LEU A 126 4.39 12.08 -12.57
CA LEU A 126 4.73 11.68 -13.93
C LEU A 126 6.16 12.03 -14.31
N ASP A 127 6.65 13.19 -13.87
CA ASP A 127 8.05 13.58 -14.04
C ASP A 127 8.97 12.58 -13.34
N HIS A 128 8.68 12.24 -12.08
CA HIS A 128 9.45 11.25 -11.33
C HIS A 128 9.40 9.87 -11.99
N PHE A 129 8.22 9.45 -12.46
CA PHE A 129 8.05 8.17 -13.14
C PHE A 129 8.87 8.13 -14.45
N GLY A 130 8.87 9.21 -15.23
CA GLY A 130 9.65 9.34 -16.46
C GLY A 130 11.16 9.33 -16.24
N MET A 131 11.65 9.83 -15.10
CA MET A 131 13.08 9.74 -14.74
C MET A 131 13.51 8.30 -14.44
N VAL A 132 12.66 7.52 -13.79
CA VAL A 132 12.95 6.12 -13.44
C VAL A 132 12.77 5.19 -14.65
N GLU A 133 11.72 5.42 -15.44
CA GLU A 133 11.36 4.65 -16.62
C GLU A 133 11.45 5.54 -17.87
N ALA A 134 12.66 5.81 -18.34
CA ALA A 134 12.89 6.68 -19.51
C ALA A 134 12.08 6.24 -20.76
N ALA A 135 11.83 4.93 -20.91
CA ALA A 135 11.01 4.38 -21.99
C ALA A 135 9.51 4.72 -21.86
N ALA A 136 9.04 5.11 -20.68
CA ALA A 136 7.66 5.55 -20.45
C ALA A 136 7.43 7.02 -20.82
N ALA A 137 8.49 7.79 -21.08
CA ALA A 137 8.39 9.18 -21.49
C ALA A 137 7.56 9.30 -22.78
N GLY A 138 6.45 10.06 -22.72
CA GLY A 138 5.50 10.22 -23.85
C GLY A 138 4.51 9.06 -24.04
N ALA A 139 4.66 7.94 -23.33
CA ALA A 139 3.69 6.83 -23.34
C ALA A 139 2.55 7.02 -22.33
N VAL A 140 2.79 7.81 -21.29
CA VAL A 140 1.79 8.17 -20.27
C VAL A 140 1.23 9.56 -20.56
N ARG A 141 -0.10 9.68 -20.62
CA ARG A 141 -0.78 10.96 -20.84
C ARG A 141 -1.70 11.28 -19.66
N CYS A 142 -1.53 12.47 -19.09
CA CYS A 142 -2.49 13.03 -18.14
C CYS A 142 -3.49 13.94 -18.85
N VAL A 143 -4.78 13.80 -18.51
CA VAL A 143 -5.85 14.68 -18.94
C VAL A 143 -6.63 15.12 -17.71
N CYS A 144 -6.42 16.36 -17.28
CA CYS A 144 -7.21 16.96 -16.21
C CYS A 144 -8.22 17.93 -16.80
N GLN A 145 -9.50 17.55 -16.77
CA GLN A 145 -10.57 18.43 -17.25
C GLN A 145 -10.88 19.55 -16.24
N GLN A 146 -10.53 19.36 -14.97
CA GLN A 146 -10.65 20.37 -13.91
C GLN A 146 -9.27 20.77 -13.36
N GLN A 147 -8.83 21.99 -13.67
CA GLN A 147 -7.56 22.54 -13.20
C GLN A 147 -7.53 22.81 -11.68
N ALA A 148 -8.68 22.92 -11.03
CA ALA A 148 -8.80 23.19 -9.58
C ALA A 148 -9.25 21.97 -8.75
N ALA A 149 -9.18 20.75 -9.32
CA ALA A 149 -9.59 19.55 -8.59
C ALA A 149 -8.66 19.29 -7.41
N ALA A 150 -9.24 19.09 -6.22
CA ALA A 150 -8.52 18.77 -5.00
C ALA A 150 -9.21 17.64 -4.23
N VAL A 151 -8.41 16.81 -3.57
CA VAL A 151 -8.88 15.70 -2.74
C VAL A 151 -8.29 15.79 -1.34
N GLN A 152 -9.03 15.33 -0.33
CA GLN A 152 -8.52 15.16 1.03
C GLN A 152 -7.97 13.74 1.16
N PHE A 153 -6.65 13.60 1.20
CA PHE A 153 -5.99 12.31 1.30
C PHE A 153 -4.61 12.45 1.96
N ASP A 154 -4.05 11.36 2.47
CA ASP A 154 -2.63 11.34 2.86
C ASP A 154 -1.76 11.36 1.60
N ARG A 155 -0.98 12.43 1.40
CA ARG A 155 -0.20 12.63 0.17
C ARG A 155 0.76 11.49 -0.16
N GLY A 156 1.37 10.88 0.86
CA GLY A 156 2.26 9.74 0.69
C GLY A 156 1.51 8.49 0.21
N HIS A 157 0.39 8.16 0.86
CA HIS A 157 -0.45 7.03 0.46
C HIS A 157 -1.06 7.24 -0.93
N PHE A 158 -1.49 8.47 -1.24
CA PHE A 158 -2.04 8.79 -2.55
C PHE A 158 -1.01 8.55 -3.67
N GLY A 159 0.24 9.00 -3.46
CA GLY A 159 1.33 8.73 -4.38
C GLY A 159 1.67 7.25 -4.51
N GLN A 160 1.66 6.50 -3.41
CA GLN A 160 1.91 5.07 -3.45
C GLN A 160 0.86 4.31 -4.26
N ILE A 161 -0.42 4.63 -4.07
CA ILE A 161 -1.53 4.03 -4.84
C ILE A 161 -1.33 4.33 -6.32
N LEU A 162 -1.14 5.60 -6.68
CA LEU A 162 -1.01 6.03 -8.07
C LEU A 162 0.24 5.44 -8.74
N ASN A 163 1.38 5.39 -8.05
CA ASN A 163 2.60 4.76 -8.57
C ASN A 163 2.41 3.27 -8.81
N ASN A 164 1.75 2.54 -7.90
CA ASN A 164 1.47 1.12 -8.10
C ASN A 164 0.56 0.88 -9.31
N LEU A 165 -0.49 1.69 -9.47
CA LEU A 165 -1.39 1.61 -10.61
C LEU A 165 -0.65 1.96 -11.91
N LEU A 166 0.15 3.02 -11.90
CA LEU A 166 0.92 3.48 -13.06
C LEU A 166 1.98 2.47 -13.48
N ALA A 167 2.73 1.91 -12.53
CA ALA A 167 3.73 0.87 -12.79
C ALA A 167 3.09 -0.38 -13.40
N ASN A 168 1.94 -0.81 -12.87
CA ASN A 168 1.20 -1.94 -13.43
C ASN A 168 0.67 -1.63 -14.83
N ALA A 169 0.05 -0.46 -15.03
CA ALA A 169 -0.46 -0.02 -16.32
C ALA A 169 0.66 0.03 -17.36
N TRP A 170 1.80 0.62 -17.02
CA TRP A 170 2.98 0.65 -17.88
C TRP A 170 3.46 -0.76 -18.20
N ARG A 171 3.69 -1.61 -17.19
CA ARG A 171 4.24 -2.97 -17.34
C ARG A 171 3.47 -3.81 -18.34
N TYR A 172 2.15 -3.71 -18.35
CA TYR A 172 1.27 -4.50 -19.21
C TYR A 172 0.69 -3.75 -20.42
N SER A 173 1.08 -2.49 -20.63
CA SER A 173 0.67 -1.72 -21.81
C SER A 173 1.38 -2.17 -23.09
N SER A 174 0.88 -1.69 -24.23
CA SER A 174 1.50 -1.88 -25.55
C SER A 174 2.81 -1.10 -25.74
N LYS A 175 3.25 -0.31 -24.73
CA LYS A 175 4.46 0.52 -24.76
C LYS A 175 4.49 1.58 -25.87
N GLN A 176 3.34 1.91 -26.46
CA GLN A 176 3.22 2.95 -27.48
C GLN A 176 2.87 4.32 -26.88
N PRO A 177 3.09 5.42 -27.61
CA PRO A 177 2.65 6.76 -27.19
C PRO A 177 1.16 6.76 -26.81
N GLY A 178 0.84 7.27 -25.62
CA GLY A 178 -0.54 7.30 -25.09
C GLY A 178 -1.12 5.96 -24.66
N ALA A 179 -0.32 4.89 -24.54
CA ALA A 179 -0.78 3.58 -24.09
C ALA A 179 -1.29 3.56 -22.63
N VAL A 180 -0.90 4.55 -21.82
CA VAL A 180 -1.44 4.76 -20.48
C VAL A 180 -2.05 6.16 -20.39
N ARG A 181 -3.29 6.24 -19.89
CA ARG A 181 -4.02 7.50 -19.72
C ARG A 181 -4.50 7.66 -18.28
N ILE A 182 -4.20 8.81 -17.68
CA ILE A 182 -4.77 9.25 -16.40
C ILE A 182 -5.78 10.35 -16.71
N GLU A 183 -7.01 10.21 -16.21
CA GLU A 183 -8.07 11.18 -16.43
C GLU A 183 -8.67 11.65 -15.11
N VAL A 184 -8.73 12.96 -14.92
CA VAL A 184 -9.42 13.61 -13.80
C VAL A 184 -10.67 14.28 -14.35
N ALA A 185 -11.83 13.72 -14.01
CA ALA A 185 -13.16 14.20 -14.39
C ALA A 185 -14.04 14.34 -13.13
N SER A 186 -15.00 15.26 -13.17
CA SER A 186 -16.06 15.33 -12.15
C SER A 186 -17.00 14.15 -12.31
N VAL A 187 -17.35 13.49 -11.20
CA VAL A 187 -18.43 12.48 -11.17
C VAL A 187 -19.78 13.16 -11.29
#